data_AF-A0AAW1ZB48-F1
#
_entry.id   AF-A0AAW1ZB48-F1
#
_cell.length_a   1.000
_cell.length_b   1.000
_cell.length_c   1.000
_cell.angle_alpha   90.00
_cell.angle_beta   90.00
_cell.angle_gamma   90.00
#
_symmetry.space_group_name_H-M   'P 1'
#
loop_
_entity.id
_entity.type
_entity.pdbx_description
1 polymer ?
#
loop_
_entity_poly.entity_id
_entity_poly.type
_entity_poly.pdbx_seq_one_letter_code
_entity_poly.pdbx_strand_id
1 'polypeptide(L)'
;MRTVALLLLGVRLVCPETHSLKYFFTAVSGNIDFPEFTIVGLVDEEQFIYFDSNTMKVVPKTEWMRQKEGADYWDTQTQLAAGTHQAFRDNI
;
A
#
# COMPACT_ATOMS: atom_id res chain seq x y z
N MET A 1 -60.56 -3.59 23.76
CA MET A 1 -59.62 -3.45 22.64
C MET A 1 -58.26 -3.90 23.14
N ARG A 2 -57.68 -4.98 22.60
CA ARG A 2 -56.36 -5.50 23.02
C ARG A 2 -55.31 -4.94 22.06
N THR A 3 -54.42 -4.09 22.58
CA THR A 3 -53.30 -3.54 21.81
C THR A 3 -52.15 -4.54 21.82
N VAL A 4 -51.67 -4.93 20.64
CA VAL A 4 -50.44 -5.72 20.49
C VAL A 4 -49.33 -4.75 20.10
N ALA A 5 -48.25 -4.72 20.88
CA ALA A 5 -47.04 -3.96 20.57
C ALA A 5 -45.96 -4.93 20.08
N LEU A 6 -45.41 -4.66 18.90
CA LEU A 6 -44.29 -5.39 18.31
C LEU A 6 -43.01 -4.60 18.56
N LEU A 7 -42.07 -5.19 19.30
CA LEU A 7 -40.75 -4.63 19.60
C LEU A 7 -39.72 -5.35 18.73
N LEU A 8 -39.25 -4.68 17.67
CA LEU A 8 -38.17 -5.18 16.81
C LEU A 8 -36.82 -4.79 17.42
N LEU A 9 -36.18 -5.71 18.14
CA LEU A 9 -34.76 -5.57 18.47
C LEU A 9 -33.93 -5.89 17.22
N GLY A 10 -33.34 -4.86 16.60
CA GLY A 10 -32.36 -5.03 15.54
C GLY A 10 -31.09 -5.67 16.08
N VAL A 11 -30.79 -6.90 15.66
CA VAL A 11 -29.50 -7.53 15.92
C VAL A 11 -28.46 -6.84 15.03
N ARG A 12 -27.49 -6.14 15.65
CA ARG A 12 -26.31 -5.68 14.91
C ARG A 12 -25.37 -6.87 14.72
N LEU A 13 -25.40 -7.44 13.52
CA LEU A 13 -24.35 -8.37 13.10
C LEU A 13 -23.06 -7.57 12.93
N VAL A 14 -22.13 -7.70 13.88
CA VAL A 14 -20.75 -7.23 13.71
C VAL A 14 -20.04 -8.29 12.88
N CYS A 15 -19.81 -8.00 11.61
CA CYS A 15 -18.91 -8.81 10.79
C CYS A 15 -17.50 -8.25 11.00
N PRO A 16 -16.52 -9.05 11.49
CA PRO A 16 -15.15 -8.59 11.56
C PRO A 16 -14.63 -8.31 10.16
N GLU A 17 -14.32 -7.06 9.88
CA GLU A 17 -13.66 -6.64 8.64
C GLU A 17 -12.20 -7.08 8.70
N THR A 18 -11.74 -7.75 7.64
CA THR A 18 -10.33 -8.19 7.53
C THR A 18 -9.62 -7.24 6.60
N HIS A 19 -8.53 -6.63 7.09
CA HIS A 19 -7.67 -5.78 6.28
C HIS A 19 -6.47 -6.56 5.77
N SER A 20 -5.99 -6.21 4.58
CA SER A 20 -4.82 -6.82 3.95
C SER A 20 -3.79 -5.77 3.52
N LEU A 21 -2.51 -6.11 3.67
CA LEU A 21 -1.39 -5.31 3.20
C LEU A 21 -0.52 -6.20 2.28
N LYS A 22 -0.27 -5.75 1.06
CA LYS A 22 0.52 -6.49 0.06
C LYS A 22 1.61 -5.60 -0.53
N TYR A 23 2.76 -6.21 -0.80
CA TYR A 23 3.85 -5.57 -1.54
C TYR A 23 4.24 -6.42 -2.73
N PHE A 24 4.38 -5.78 -3.89
CA PHE A 24 4.90 -6.37 -5.10
C PHE A 24 6.25 -5.74 -5.42
N PHE A 25 7.27 -6.59 -5.51
CA PHE A 25 8.60 -6.22 -5.94
C PHE A 25 8.81 -6.80 -7.32
N THR A 26 9.19 -5.95 -8.27
CA THR A 26 9.48 -6.37 -9.63
C THR A 26 10.89 -5.93 -9.95
N ALA A 27 11.73 -6.87 -10.37
CA ALA A 27 13.08 -6.65 -10.85
C ALA A 27 13.19 -7.24 -12.26
N VAL A 28 13.80 -6.50 -13.17
CA VAL A 28 13.97 -6.88 -14.57
C VAL A 28 15.37 -6.50 -15.02
N SER A 29 16.00 -7.34 -15.84
CA SER A 29 17.34 -7.10 -16.38
C SER A 29 17.31 -6.99 -17.91
N GLY A 30 18.26 -6.25 -18.46
CA GLY A 30 18.38 -6.00 -19.90
C GLY A 30 17.93 -4.59 -20.31
N ASN A 31 18.12 -4.26 -21.58
CA ASN A 31 17.81 -2.94 -22.12
C ASN A 31 16.33 -2.88 -22.55
N ILE A 32 15.46 -2.58 -21.60
CA ILE A 32 14.01 -2.45 -21.80
C ILE A 32 13.51 -1.08 -21.33
N ASP A 33 12.45 -0.57 -21.96
CA ASP A 33 11.81 0.70 -21.60
C ASP A 33 10.85 0.52 -20.41
N PHE A 34 11.39 0.02 -19.29
CA PHE A 34 10.69 -0.17 -18.02
C PHE A 34 11.71 -0.01 -16.87
N PRO A 35 11.32 0.53 -15.69
CA PRO A 35 12.25 0.64 -14.57
C PRO A 35 12.85 -0.72 -14.19
N GLU A 36 14.17 -0.79 -14.03
CA GLU A 36 14.91 -1.98 -13.57
C GLU A 36 14.29 -2.58 -12.29
N PHE A 37 13.77 -1.72 -11.41
CA PHE A 37 13.11 -2.14 -10.18
C PHE A 37 11.90 -1.29 -9.82
N THR A 38 10.83 -1.92 -9.33
CA THR A 38 9.65 -1.23 -8.79
C THR A 38 9.13 -1.86 -7.50
N ILE A 39 8.53 -1.04 -6.64
CA ILE A 39 7.77 -1.48 -5.46
C ILE A 39 6.35 -0.92 -5.56
N VAL A 40 5.35 -1.78 -5.42
CA VAL A 40 3.93 -1.40 -5.32
C VAL A 40 3.38 -1.90 -3.99
N GLY A 41 2.82 -1.01 -3.17
CA GLY A 41 2.17 -1.37 -1.92
C GLY A 41 0.66 -1.19 -2.02
N LEU A 42 -0.11 -2.19 -1.60
CA LEU A 42 -1.58 -2.18 -1.55
C LEU A 42 -2.09 -2.35 -0.11
N VAL A 43 -3.07 -1.54 0.30
CA VAL A 43 -3.92 -1.76 1.47
C VAL A 43 -5.33 -2.03 0.97
N ASP A 44 -5.90 -3.19 1.27
CA ASP A 44 -7.25 -3.58 0.82
C ASP A 44 -7.44 -3.45 -0.70
N GLU A 45 -6.44 -3.91 -1.46
CA GLU A 45 -6.32 -3.80 -2.92
C GLU A 45 -6.18 -2.35 -3.45
N GLU A 46 -6.20 -1.33 -2.60
CA GLU A 46 -5.92 0.06 -2.97
C GLU A 46 -4.42 0.35 -2.91
N GLN A 47 -3.85 0.84 -4.00
CA GLN A 47 -2.44 1.20 -4.04
C GLN A 47 -2.18 2.46 -3.21
N PHE A 48 -1.38 2.33 -2.15
CA PHE A 48 -1.04 3.45 -1.27
C PHE A 48 0.38 4.00 -1.51
N ILE A 49 1.30 3.22 -2.10
CA ILE A 49 2.65 3.69 -2.49
C ILE A 49 3.12 3.15 -3.83
N TYR A 50 4.11 3.83 -4.40
CA TYR A 50 4.89 3.39 -5.55
C TYR A 50 6.35 3.80 -5.42
N PHE A 51 7.27 2.96 -5.86
CA PHE A 51 8.67 3.28 -6.11
C PHE A 51 9.06 2.74 -7.48
N ASP A 52 9.92 3.47 -8.20
CA ASP A 52 10.61 2.98 -9.38
C ASP A 52 12.08 3.42 -9.39
N SER A 53 12.92 2.62 -10.03
CA SER A 53 14.36 2.86 -10.12
C SER A 53 14.75 4.03 -11.04
N ASN A 54 13.83 4.58 -11.83
CA ASN A 54 14.14 5.72 -12.69
C ASN A 54 14.05 7.03 -11.90
N THR A 55 13.04 7.14 -11.03
CA THR A 55 12.83 8.31 -10.17
C THR A 55 13.52 8.19 -8.81
N MET A 56 13.82 6.96 -8.38
CA MET A 56 14.45 6.65 -7.09
C MET A 56 13.73 7.30 -5.91
N LYS A 57 12.39 7.31 -5.93
CA LYS A 57 11.56 7.96 -4.91
C LYS A 57 10.32 7.13 -4.57
N VAL A 58 10.02 7.00 -3.28
CA VAL A 58 8.72 6.48 -2.83
C VAL A 58 7.69 7.61 -2.91
N VAL A 59 6.59 7.35 -3.60
CA VAL A 59 5.50 8.31 -3.82
C VAL A 59 4.20 7.76 -3.23
N PRO A 60 3.55 8.48 -2.30
CA PRO A 60 2.21 8.12 -1.84
C PRO A 60 1.21 8.27 -2.98
N LYS A 61 0.35 7.26 -3.13
CA LYS A 61 -0.68 7.19 -4.18
C LYS A 61 -2.08 7.51 -3.68
N THR A 62 -2.28 7.58 -2.37
CA THR A 62 -3.52 8.01 -1.74
C THR A 62 -3.34 9.31 -0.97
N GLU A 63 -4.41 10.09 -0.90
CA GLU A 63 -4.39 11.38 -0.19
C GLU A 63 -4.24 11.19 1.32
N TRP A 64 -4.86 10.15 1.87
CA TRP A 64 -4.77 9.85 3.29
C TRP A 64 -3.34 9.53 3.74
N MET A 65 -2.53 8.83 2.94
CA MET A 65 -1.11 8.62 3.24
C MET A 65 -0.31 9.91 3.14
N ARG A 66 -0.55 10.70 2.08
CA ARG A 66 0.17 11.96 1.85
C ARG A 66 -0.01 12.95 3.00
N GLN A 67 -1.21 13.03 3.56
CA GLN A 67 -1.53 13.95 4.65
C GLN A 67 -1.10 13.43 6.03
N LYS A 68 -1.07 12.11 6.21
CA LYS A 68 -0.83 11.49 7.52
C LYS A 68 0.64 11.46 7.91
N GLU A 69 1.52 11.24 6.94
CA GLU A 69 2.95 11.06 7.18
C GLU A 69 3.78 12.29 6.76
N GLY A 70 4.84 12.58 7.54
CA GLY A 70 5.76 13.69 7.29
C GLY A 70 6.85 13.40 6.27
N ALA A 71 7.59 14.44 5.86
CA ALA A 71 8.69 14.31 4.89
C ALA A 71 9.76 13.29 5.33
N ASP A 72 10.16 13.32 6.61
CA ASP A 72 11.17 12.40 7.17
C ASP A 72 10.79 10.92 7.02
N TYR A 73 9.50 10.60 7.13
CA TYR A 73 9.01 9.24 6.90
C TYR A 73 9.21 8.83 5.43
N TRP A 74 8.80 9.69 4.49
CA TRP A 74 8.94 9.41 3.06
C TRP A 74 10.40 9.34 2.59
N ASP A 75 11.26 10.16 3.17
CA ASP A 75 12.71 10.11 2.92
C ASP A 75 13.30 8.79 3.43
N THR A 76 12.89 8.34 4.62
CA THR A 76 13.29 7.03 5.17
C THR A 76 12.80 5.89 4.27
N GLN A 77 11.53 5.91 3.85
CA GLN A 77 10.99 4.89 2.94
C GLN A 77 11.73 4.88 1.60
N THR A 78 12.10 6.06 1.09
CA THR A 78 12.88 6.18 -0.15
C THR A 78 14.27 5.58 -0.01
N GLN A 79 14.97 5.84 1.10
CA GLN A 79 16.29 5.25 1.36
C GLN A 79 16.22 3.73 1.47
N LEU A 80 15.21 3.19 2.16
CA LEU A 80 14.99 1.74 2.28
C LEU A 80 14.68 1.09 0.93
N ALA A 81 13.84 1.71 0.11
CA ALA A 81 13.51 1.24 -1.23
C ALA A 81 14.75 1.24 -2.14
N ALA A 82 15.57 2.29 -2.09
CA ALA A 82 16.83 2.38 -2.83
C ALA A 82 17.83 1.30 -2.38
N GLY A 83 17.95 1.03 -1.07
CA GLY A 83 18.78 -0.05 -0.55
C GLY A 83 18.29 -1.43 -1.01
N THR A 84 16.97 -1.62 -1.04
CA THR A 84 16.35 -2.87 -1.54
C THR A 84 16.61 -3.05 -3.03
N HIS A 85 16.47 -1.99 -3.82
CA HIS A 85 16.84 -1.99 -5.24
C HIS A 85 18.29 -2.44 -5.42
N GLN A 86 19.25 -1.81 -4.72
CA GLN A 86 20.66 -2.18 -4.81
C GLN A 86 20.90 -3.66 -4.45
N ALA A 87 20.28 -4.14 -3.37
CA ALA A 87 20.38 -5.54 -2.99
C ALA A 87 19.86 -6.49 -4.08
N PHE A 88 18.76 -6.15 -4.77
CA PHE A 88 18.30 -6.95 -5.91
C PHE A 88 19.29 -6.94 -7.06
N ARG A 89 19.85 -5.77 -7.43
CA ARG A 89 20.85 -5.66 -8.51
C ARG A 89 22.08 -6.52 -8.26
N ASP A 90 22.53 -6.60 -7.01
CA ASP A 90 23.71 -7.38 -6.65
C ASP A 90 23.48 -8.90 -6.74
N ASN A 91 22.22 -9.35 -6.86
CA ASN A 91 21.81 -10.75 -6.85
C ASN A 91 21.19 -11.25 -8.17
N ILE A 92 21.10 -10.41 -9.21
CA ILE A 92 20.55 -10.75 -10.54
C ILE A 92 21.61 -10.63 -11.63
#